data_AF-A0A1Y1JXY9-F1
#
_entry.id   AF-A0A1Y1JXY9-F1
#
_cell.length_a   1.000
_cell.length_b   1.000
_cell.length_c   1.000
_cell.angle_alpha   90.00
_cell.angle_beta   90.00
_cell.angle_gamma   90.00
#
_symmetry.space_group_name_H-M   'P 1'
#
loop_
_entity.id
_entity.type
_entity.pdbx_description
1 polymer ?
#
loop_
_entity_poly.entity_id
_entity_poly.type
_entity_poly.pdbx_seq_one_letter_code
_entity_poly.pdbx_strand_id
1 'polypeptide(L)'
;GEERRKRVDDGDFAAREEEALREEIPDASNIAYVDEIGMTHKEKMQSRRFHKQDAYHLPELEGGIAPMGKSDDPRIMSIEELEEYARQFNNGEDINLYDFSKIDFDGDFFKSLPPPDRYNILNAARLRSRLRMGLSKDQLDDMFPDR
;
A
#
# COMPACT_ATOMS: atom_id res chain seq x y z
N GLY A 1 -2.01 -18.47 21.32
CA GLY A 1 -3.04 -17.50 21.74
C GLY A 1 -3.37 -16.45 20.68
N GLU A 2 -2.59 -16.33 19.60
CA GLU A 2 -2.72 -15.24 18.62
C GLU A 2 -3.36 -15.66 17.29
N GLU A 3 -3.21 -16.93 16.87
CA GLU A 3 -3.87 -17.46 15.67
C GLU A 3 -5.41 -17.52 15.74
N ARG A 4 -5.97 -17.35 16.94
CA ARG A 4 -7.42 -17.24 17.16
C ARG A 4 -7.93 -15.80 17.07
N ARG A 5 -7.06 -14.78 17.15
CA ARG A 5 -7.47 -13.37 17.02
C ARG A 5 -7.48 -12.90 15.56
N LYS A 6 -6.54 -13.40 14.74
CA LYS A 6 -6.45 -13.01 13.31
C LYS A 6 -7.63 -13.50 12.46
N ARG A 7 -8.17 -14.69 12.75
CA ARG A 7 -9.31 -15.27 12.02
C ARG A 7 -10.68 -14.61 12.29
N VAL A 8 -10.79 -13.77 13.32
CA VAL A 8 -12.06 -13.13 13.68
C VAL A 8 -12.25 -11.81 12.94
N ASP A 9 -11.17 -11.12 12.58
CA ASP A 9 -11.23 -9.79 11.95
C ASP A 9 -11.46 -9.86 10.43
N ASP A 10 -10.83 -10.83 9.75
CA ASP A 10 -10.97 -11.01 8.29
C ASP A 10 -12.40 -11.47 7.88
N GLY A 11 -13.08 -12.23 8.75
CA GLY A 11 -14.43 -12.73 8.49
C GLY A 11 -15.50 -11.64 8.63
N ASP A 12 -15.32 -10.71 9.58
CA ASP A 12 -16.26 -9.61 9.82
C ASP A 12 -16.15 -8.51 8.75
N PHE A 13 -14.97 -8.29 8.16
CA PHE A 13 -14.80 -7.32 7.07
C PHE A 13 -15.49 -7.77 5.80
N ALA A 14 -15.25 -9.02 5.36
CA ALA A 14 -15.88 -9.57 4.16
C ALA A 14 -17.41 -9.65 4.31
N ALA A 15 -17.91 -9.99 5.50
CA ALA A 15 -19.34 -10.00 5.79
C ALA A 15 -19.96 -8.58 5.73
N ARG A 16 -19.26 -7.56 6.27
CA ARG A 16 -19.70 -6.16 6.15
C ARG A 16 -19.66 -5.62 4.72
N GLU A 17 -18.66 -6.02 3.93
CA GLU A 17 -18.57 -5.63 2.53
C GLU A 17 -19.70 -6.26 1.71
N GLU A 18 -20.01 -7.54 1.96
CA GLU A 18 -21.16 -8.22 1.33
C GLU A 18 -22.51 -7.60 1.75
N GLU A 19 -22.63 -7.14 2.99
CA GLU A 19 -23.83 -6.45 3.50
C GLU A 19 -23.95 -5.04 2.90
N ALA A 20 -22.85 -4.28 2.80
CA ALA A 20 -22.80 -2.98 2.14
C ALA A 20 -23.10 -3.05 0.64
N LEU A 21 -22.72 -4.16 -0.03
CA LEU A 21 -23.08 -4.42 -1.43
C LEU A 21 -24.59 -4.74 -1.62
N ARG A 22 -25.27 -5.19 -0.56
CA ARG A 22 -26.71 -5.52 -0.57
C ARG A 22 -27.59 -4.35 -0.16
N GLU A 23 -27.04 -3.31 0.47
CA GLU A 23 -27.76 -2.07 0.70
C GLU A 23 -28.01 -1.38 -0.65
N GLU A 24 -29.27 -1.43 -1.11
CA GLU A 24 -29.69 -0.67 -2.28
C GLU A 24 -29.53 0.82 -1.97
N ILE A 25 -28.47 1.42 -2.54
CA ILE A 25 -28.28 2.87 -2.48
C ILE A 25 -29.51 3.50 -3.13
N PRO A 26 -30.30 4.31 -2.39
CA PRO A 26 -31.47 4.95 -2.95
C PRO A 26 -31.06 5.81 -4.14
N ASP A 27 -31.91 5.84 -5.18
CA ASP A 27 -31.67 6.66 -6.36
C ASP A 27 -31.33 8.10 -5.92
N ALA A 28 -30.28 8.68 -6.49
CA ALA A 28 -29.77 9.99 -6.12
C ALA A 28 -30.85 11.07 -6.20
N SER A 29 -31.89 10.85 -7.01
CA SER A 29 -33.09 11.70 -7.09
C SER A 29 -33.92 11.77 -5.79
N ASN A 30 -33.91 10.71 -4.97
CA ASN A 30 -34.69 10.58 -3.74
C ASN A 30 -33.92 10.97 -2.47
N ILE A 31 -32.61 11.19 -2.57
CA ILE A 31 -31.79 11.64 -1.45
C ILE A 31 -32.05 13.13 -1.22
N ALA A 32 -32.49 13.50 -0.01
CA ALA A 32 -32.70 14.88 0.39
C ALA A 32 -31.58 15.31 1.37
N TYR A 33 -30.69 16.20 0.92
CA TYR A 33 -29.64 16.76 1.75
C TYR A 33 -30.18 17.93 2.59
N VAL A 34 -29.64 18.10 3.80
CA VAL A 34 -30.08 19.14 4.76
C VAL A 34 -29.97 20.54 4.14
N ASP A 35 -28.93 20.81 3.37
CA ASP A 35 -28.70 22.10 2.71
C ASP A 35 -29.62 22.34 1.50
N GLU A 36 -30.32 21.32 1.00
CA GLU A 36 -31.24 21.41 -0.14
C GLU A 36 -32.71 21.65 0.29
N ILE A 37 -32.96 21.81 1.60
CA ILE A 37 -34.31 22.06 2.13
C ILE A 37 -34.79 23.45 1.70
N GLY A 38 -35.90 23.50 0.96
CA GLY A 38 -36.47 24.75 0.44
C GLY A 38 -36.00 25.16 -0.97
N MET A 39 -35.05 24.43 -1.58
CA MET A 39 -34.60 24.69 -2.95
C MET A 39 -35.54 24.07 -4.00
N THR A 40 -35.66 24.72 -5.16
CA THR A 40 -36.37 24.16 -6.31
C THR A 40 -35.58 23.00 -6.93
N HIS A 41 -36.26 22.09 -7.63
CA HIS A 41 -35.61 20.93 -8.26
C HIS A 41 -34.47 21.34 -9.23
N LYS A 42 -34.61 22.49 -9.89
CA LYS A 42 -33.59 23.05 -10.78
C LYS A 42 -32.35 23.54 -10.01
N GLU A 43 -32.54 24.16 -8.86
CA GLU A 43 -31.43 24.62 -7.99
C GLU A 43 -30.68 23.44 -7.37
N LYS A 44 -31.40 22.38 -6.95
CA LYS A 44 -30.80 21.12 -6.49
C LYS A 44 -29.92 20.46 -7.55
N MET A 45 -30.38 20.44 -8.80
CA MET A 45 -29.60 19.91 -9.92
C MET A 45 -28.35 20.74 -10.24
N GLN A 46 -28.34 22.04 -9.89
CA GLN A 46 -27.16 22.89 -10.05
C GLN A 46 -26.19 22.76 -8.89
N SER A 47 -26.67 22.67 -7.64
CA SER A 47 -25.82 22.50 -6.45
C SER A 47 -25.13 21.13 -6.41
N ARG A 48 -25.73 20.09 -7.00
CA ARG A 48 -25.14 18.74 -7.13
C ARG A 48 -24.01 18.65 -8.17
N ARG A 49 -23.70 19.73 -8.88
CA ARG A 49 -22.54 19.73 -9.78
C ARG A 49 -21.27 19.78 -8.93
N PHE A 50 -20.26 19.02 -9.34
CA PHE A 50 -18.98 18.99 -8.63
C PHE A 50 -18.36 20.39 -8.56
N HIS A 51 -18.16 20.88 -7.34
CA HIS A 51 -17.43 22.09 -7.03
C HIS A 51 -16.25 21.74 -6.13
N LYS A 52 -15.04 22.10 -6.56
CA LYS A 52 -13.82 21.86 -5.78
C LYS A 52 -13.91 22.62 -4.46
N GLN A 53 -13.97 21.90 -3.35
CA GLN A 53 -14.03 22.50 -2.00
C GLN A 53 -12.65 22.95 -1.50
N ASP A 54 -11.57 22.36 -2.03
CA ASP A 54 -10.19 22.71 -1.72
C ASP A 54 -9.25 22.37 -2.90
N ALA A 55 -8.05 22.96 -2.92
CA ALA A 55 -7.01 22.75 -3.92
C ALA A 55 -6.55 21.28 -4.06
N TYR A 56 -6.71 20.50 -2.99
CA TYR A 56 -6.35 19.08 -2.94
C TYR A 56 -7.53 18.12 -3.04
N HIS A 57 -8.75 18.63 -3.26
CA HIS A 57 -9.94 17.77 -3.34
C HIS A 57 -9.93 17.00 -4.68
N LEU A 58 -9.61 15.71 -4.60
CA LEU A 58 -9.59 14.79 -5.73
C LEU A 58 -11.03 14.46 -6.16
N PRO A 59 -11.28 14.29 -7.47
CA PRO A 59 -12.58 13.84 -7.95
C PRO A 59 -12.84 12.39 -7.55
N GLU A 60 -14.11 12.06 -7.29
CA GLU A 60 -14.53 10.67 -7.08
C GLU A 60 -14.41 9.90 -8.41
N LEU A 61 -13.71 8.77 -8.38
CA LEU A 61 -13.51 7.89 -9.53
C LEU A 61 -14.26 6.58 -9.28
N GLU A 62 -15.33 6.35 -10.04
CA GLU A 62 -16.10 5.11 -9.99
C GLU A 62 -15.25 3.96 -10.53
N GLY A 63 -14.93 2.96 -9.69
CA GLY A 63 -14.06 1.83 -10.03
C GLY A 63 -12.56 2.04 -9.86
N GLY A 64 -12.13 3.18 -9.28
CA GLY A 64 -10.72 3.47 -8.99
C GLY A 64 -9.89 3.89 -10.20
N ILE A 65 -8.56 3.99 -10.03
CA ILE A 65 -7.62 4.44 -11.09
C ILE A 65 -7.25 3.28 -12.04
N ALA A 66 -7.36 2.04 -11.55
CA ALA A 66 -7.02 0.83 -12.31
C ALA A 66 -7.70 0.72 -13.70
N PRO A 67 -9.02 0.98 -13.86
CA PRO A 67 -9.67 0.95 -15.17
C PRO A 67 -9.39 2.17 -16.05
N MET A 68 -8.80 3.26 -15.49
CA MET A 68 -8.49 4.49 -16.23
C MET A 68 -7.10 4.49 -16.85
N GLY A 69 -6.19 3.62 -16.37
CA GLY A 69 -4.95 3.37 -17.08
C GLY A 69 -5.29 2.82 -18.46
N LYS A 70 -4.89 3.52 -19.51
CA LYS A 70 -4.82 2.87 -20.83
C LYS A 70 -3.99 1.62 -20.65
N SER A 71 -4.39 0.51 -21.27
CA SER A 71 -3.71 -0.78 -21.14
C SER A 71 -2.20 -0.72 -21.36
N ASP A 72 -1.72 0.32 -22.06
CA ASP A 72 -0.31 0.55 -22.37
C ASP A 72 0.24 1.89 -21.80
N ASP A 73 -0.29 2.44 -20.70
CA ASP A 73 0.33 3.60 -20.05
C ASP A 73 1.58 3.17 -19.26
N PRO A 74 2.81 3.54 -19.66
CA PRO A 74 4.03 3.08 -18.99
C PRO A 74 4.18 3.57 -17.55
N ARG A 75 3.30 4.46 -17.10
CA ARG A 75 3.28 4.99 -15.73
C ARG A 75 2.44 4.14 -14.78
N ILE A 76 1.59 3.25 -15.29
CA ILE A 76 0.67 2.43 -14.51
C ILE A 76 0.97 0.96 -14.85
N MET A 77 1.36 0.18 -13.83
CA MET A 77 1.55 -1.27 -14.02
C MET A 77 0.19 -1.94 -14.30
N SER A 78 0.19 -2.90 -15.21
CA SER A 78 -1.00 -3.71 -15.46
C SER A 78 -1.34 -4.58 -14.23
N ILE A 79 -2.60 -5.04 -14.17
CA ILE A 79 -3.06 -5.90 -13.07
C ILE A 79 -2.28 -7.22 -13.03
N GLU A 80 -1.96 -7.78 -14.20
CA GLU A 80 -1.17 -9.00 -14.33
C GLU A 80 0.26 -8.82 -13.79
N GLU A 81 0.92 -7.71 -14.13
CA GLU A 81 2.26 -7.37 -13.61
C GLU A 81 2.24 -7.13 -12.09
N LEU A 82 1.17 -6.51 -11.56
CA LEU A 82 1.00 -6.30 -10.12
C LEU A 82 0.84 -7.63 -9.37
N GLU A 83 0.07 -8.57 -9.92
CA GLU A 83 -0.07 -9.90 -9.33
C GLU A 83 1.24 -10.70 -9.37
N GLU A 84 1.99 -10.63 -10.46
CA GLU A 84 3.32 -11.23 -10.56
C GLU A 84 4.29 -10.65 -9.55
N TYR A 85 4.31 -9.33 -9.42
CA TYR A 85 5.09 -8.63 -8.40
C TYR A 85 4.69 -9.05 -6.99
N ALA A 86 3.38 -9.12 -6.69
CA ALA A 86 2.88 -9.56 -5.40
C ALA A 86 3.27 -11.01 -5.10
N ARG A 87 3.27 -11.91 -6.10
CA ARG A 87 3.74 -13.30 -5.95
C ARG A 87 5.25 -13.36 -5.66
N GLN A 88 6.07 -12.57 -6.37
CA GLN A 88 7.51 -12.47 -6.11
C GLN A 88 7.79 -11.95 -4.70
N PHE A 89 7.03 -10.94 -4.25
CA PHE A 89 7.18 -10.34 -2.92
C PHE A 89 6.73 -11.29 -1.78
N ASN A 90 5.60 -11.98 -1.94
CA ASN A 90 5.05 -12.86 -0.91
C ASN A 90 5.82 -14.18 -0.74
N ASN A 91 6.70 -14.55 -1.69
CA ASN A 91 7.53 -15.74 -1.60
C ASN A 91 8.71 -15.61 -0.61
N GLY A 92 8.83 -14.49 0.11
CA GLY A 92 9.73 -14.36 1.25
C GLY A 92 11.22 -14.42 0.92
N GLU A 93 11.60 -14.28 -0.35
CA GLU A 93 12.94 -13.83 -0.65
C GLU A 93 13.04 -12.39 -0.13
N ASP A 94 13.96 -12.16 0.81
CA ASP A 94 14.50 -10.83 1.06
C ASP A 94 15.12 -10.37 -0.26
N ILE A 95 14.30 -9.72 -1.10
CA ILE A 95 14.69 -9.14 -2.39
C ILE A 95 15.56 -7.93 -2.09
N ASN A 96 16.74 -8.17 -1.53
CA ASN A 96 17.86 -7.31 -1.80
C ASN A 96 18.10 -7.50 -3.29
N LEU A 97 17.55 -6.56 -4.08
CA LEU A 97 17.64 -6.49 -5.55
C LEU A 97 19.07 -6.69 -6.09
N TYR A 98 20.07 -6.64 -5.20
CA TYR A 98 21.44 -7.03 -5.44
C TYR A 98 21.90 -8.04 -4.37
N ASP A 99 22.52 -9.13 -4.79
CA ASP A 99 23.27 -10.00 -3.90
C ASP A 99 24.53 -9.26 -3.39
N PHE A 100 24.35 -8.47 -2.33
CA PHE A 100 25.43 -7.72 -1.68
C PHE A 100 26.41 -8.63 -0.90
N SER A 101 26.34 -9.95 -1.04
CA SER A 101 27.27 -10.87 -0.34
C SER A 101 28.74 -10.67 -0.75
N LYS A 102 28.99 -10.11 -1.94
CA LYS A 102 30.32 -9.87 -2.52
C LYS A 102 30.61 -8.40 -2.79
N ILE A 103 29.85 -7.46 -2.21
CA ILE A 103 30.07 -6.04 -2.47
C ILE A 103 31.41 -5.57 -1.87
N ASP A 104 32.13 -4.76 -2.63
CA ASP A 104 33.28 -4.01 -2.14
C ASP A 104 32.80 -2.71 -1.46
N PHE A 105 32.96 -2.63 -0.13
CA PHE A 105 32.53 -1.47 0.66
C PHE A 105 33.43 -0.24 0.47
N ASP A 106 34.65 -0.42 -0.02
CA ASP A 106 35.57 0.67 -0.31
C ASP A 106 35.50 1.13 -1.78
N GLY A 107 34.76 0.39 -2.62
CA GLY A 107 34.59 0.70 -4.04
C GLY A 107 33.79 1.98 -4.30
N ASP A 108 34.08 2.61 -5.45
CA ASP A 108 33.42 3.86 -5.87
C ASP A 108 31.91 3.69 -6.04
N PHE A 109 31.46 2.49 -6.44
CA PHE A 109 30.05 2.13 -6.52
C PHE A 109 29.33 2.32 -5.17
N PHE A 110 29.85 1.72 -4.09
CA PHE A 110 29.21 1.80 -2.77
C PHE A 110 29.18 3.23 -2.24
N LYS A 111 30.24 4.00 -2.50
CA LYS A 111 30.33 5.41 -2.11
C LYS A 111 29.37 6.31 -2.91
N SER A 112 29.11 5.99 -4.17
CA SER A 112 28.18 6.72 -5.03
C SER A 112 26.70 6.50 -4.70
N LEU A 113 26.37 5.45 -3.93
CA LEU A 113 24.99 5.17 -3.56
C LEU A 113 24.42 6.23 -2.59
N PRO A 114 23.12 6.52 -2.66
CA PRO A 114 22.42 7.35 -1.69
C PRO A 114 22.67 6.86 -0.24
N PRO A 115 22.74 7.78 0.75
CA PRO A 115 22.88 7.40 2.16
C PRO A 115 21.96 6.27 2.65
N PRO A 116 20.64 6.25 2.37
CA PRO A 116 19.77 5.17 2.84
C PRO A 116 20.17 3.79 2.29
N ASP A 117 20.56 3.72 1.02
CA ASP A 117 20.95 2.45 0.39
C ASP A 117 22.24 1.89 0.98
N ARG A 118 23.21 2.76 1.27
CA ARG A 118 24.44 2.35 1.98
C ARG A 118 24.14 1.78 3.35
N TYR A 119 23.22 2.38 4.10
CA TYR A 119 22.83 1.87 5.41
C TYR A 119 22.13 0.52 5.33
N ASN A 120 21.22 0.34 4.36
CA ASN A 120 20.53 -0.93 4.13
C ASN A 120 21.51 -2.06 3.82
N ILE A 121 22.44 -1.81 2.90
CA ILE A 121 23.49 -2.77 2.52
C ILE A 121 24.38 -3.12 3.71
N LEU A 122 24.82 -2.11 4.47
CA LEU A 122 25.70 -2.29 5.63
C LEU A 122 24.99 -3.07 6.75
N ASN A 123 23.71 -2.79 7.00
CA ASN A 123 22.93 -3.50 8.00
C ASN A 123 22.74 -4.97 7.60
N ALA A 124 22.37 -5.23 6.35
CA ALA A 124 22.24 -6.58 5.81
C ALA A 124 23.56 -7.37 5.89
N ALA A 125 24.70 -6.74 5.59
CA ALA A 125 26.01 -7.36 5.71
C ALA A 125 26.38 -7.67 7.18
N ARG A 126 26.10 -6.75 8.11
CA ARG A 126 26.33 -6.94 9.55
C ARG A 126 25.50 -8.09 10.11
N LEU A 127 24.21 -8.15 9.77
CA LEU A 127 23.32 -9.25 10.17
C LEU A 127 23.85 -10.59 9.66
N ARG A 128 24.22 -10.69 8.38
CA ARG A 128 24.79 -11.90 7.79
C ARG A 128 26.12 -12.31 8.41
N SER A 129 27.01 -11.36 8.71
CA SER A 129 28.27 -11.63 9.40
C SER A 129 28.01 -12.24 10.79
N ARG A 130 27.10 -11.65 11.56
CA ARG A 130 26.72 -12.13 12.90
C ARG A 130 26.10 -13.52 12.87
N LEU A 131 25.21 -13.77 11.91
CA LEU A 131 24.62 -15.09 11.70
C LEU A 131 25.69 -16.14 11.36
N ARG A 132 26.67 -15.76 10.52
CA ARG A 132 27.81 -16.63 10.16
C ARG A 132 28.76 -16.88 11.33
N MET A 133 28.84 -15.98 12.30
CA MET A 133 29.56 -16.18 13.57
C MET A 133 28.83 -17.13 14.52
N GLY A 134 27.65 -17.64 14.15
CA GLY A 134 26.90 -18.64 14.90
C GLY A 134 25.96 -18.07 15.97
N LEU A 135 25.71 -16.76 15.97
CA LEU A 135 24.73 -16.14 16.86
C LEU A 135 23.32 -16.30 16.28
N SER A 136 22.35 -16.69 17.12
CA SER A 136 20.94 -16.75 16.70
C SER A 136 20.33 -15.34 16.59
N LYS A 137 19.24 -15.20 15.84
CA LYS A 137 18.51 -13.93 15.68
C LYS A 137 18.10 -13.35 17.05
N ASP A 138 17.56 -14.19 17.93
CA ASP A 138 17.08 -13.78 19.25
C ASP A 138 18.22 -13.26 20.16
N GLN A 139 19.41 -13.87 20.07
CA GLN A 139 20.59 -13.40 20.81
C GLN A 139 21.09 -12.04 20.32
N LEU A 140 20.89 -11.73 19.03
CA LEU A 140 21.31 -10.46 18.47
C LEU A 140 20.37 -9.31 18.83
N ASP A 141 19.09 -9.62 19.09
CA ASP A 141 18.11 -8.64 19.51
C ASP A 141 18.32 -8.26 20.99
N ASP A 142 18.72 -9.22 21.84
CA ASP A 142 19.09 -8.95 23.24
C ASP A 142 20.41 -8.16 23.37
N MET A 143 21.40 -8.42 22.53
CA MET A 143 22.71 -7.75 22.61
C MET A 143 22.73 -6.34 22.02
N PHE A 144 21.75 -5.99 21.18
CA PHE A 144 21.68 -4.69 20.50
C PHE A 144 20.23 -4.17 20.52
N PRO A 145 19.72 -3.76 21.68
CA PRO A 145 18.32 -3.35 21.84
C PRO A 145 17.98 -2.02 21.13
N ASP A 146 18.96 -1.13 20.96
CA ASP A 146 18.77 0.22 20.37
C ASP A 146 19.13 0.27 18.87
N ARG A 147 18.58 -0.65 18.06
CA ARG A 147 18.78 -0.64 16.60
C ARG A 147 17.84 0.28 15.86
#